data_AF-K4DCZ0-F1
#
_entry.id   AF-K4DCZ0-F1
#
_cell.length_a   1.000
_cell.length_b   1.000
_cell.length_c   1.000
_cell.angle_alpha   90.00
_cell.angle_beta   90.00
_cell.angle_gamma   90.00
#
_symmetry.space_group_name_H-M   'P 1'
#
loop_
_entity.id
_entity.type
_entity.pdbx_description
1 polymer ?
#
loop_
_entity_poly.entity_id
_entity_poly.type
_entity_poly.pdbx_seq_one_letter_code
_entity_poly.pdbx_strand_id
1 'polypeptide(L)'
;MVTFGDFWIQEYNKAGKLADKIIYMISERNLLPATGPEAQCHSSLMRMKITILGFRLDSLQCIDSKLPGKQRLTEKEMNLQKVMLENLKSKATEMASTLNMSNFANRDNLLGLETKTTDATSRTTGLDNYGVVGLQRQIMKEQDEGLEKLEES
;
A
#
# COMPACT_ATOMS: atom_id res chain seq x y z
N MET A 1 8.16 -40.88 5.66
CA MET A 1 8.71 -39.82 6.54
C MET A 1 8.91 -38.59 5.68
N VAL A 2 8.24 -37.48 5.97
CA VAL A 2 8.47 -36.20 5.28
C VAL A 2 9.75 -35.60 5.87
N THR A 3 10.74 -35.29 5.03
CA THR A 3 11.98 -34.69 5.51
C THR A 3 11.81 -33.19 5.72
N PHE A 4 12.66 -32.58 6.55
CA PHE A 4 12.63 -31.12 6.76
C PHE A 4 12.77 -30.34 5.44
N GLY A 5 13.62 -30.82 4.53
CA GLY A 5 13.78 -30.23 3.20
C GLY A 5 12.46 -30.22 2.42
N ASP A 6 11.68 -31.29 2.51
CA ASP A 6 10.36 -31.38 1.87
C ASP A 6 9.37 -30.35 2.44
N PHE A 7 9.44 -30.07 3.74
CA PHE A 7 8.59 -29.05 4.37
C PHE A 7 8.97 -27.64 3.94
N TRP A 8 10.26 -27.31 3.90
CA TRP A 8 10.73 -26.01 3.40
C TRP A 8 10.33 -25.79 1.95
N ILE A 9 10.58 -26.78 1.08
CA ILE A 9 10.21 -26.72 -0.34
C ILE A 9 8.69 -26.57 -0.50
N GLN A 10 7.89 -27.26 0.32
CA GLN A 10 6.44 -27.13 0.28
C GLN A 10 5.98 -25.71 0.63
N GLU A 11 6.50 -25.13 1.73
CA GLU A 11 6.14 -23.75 2.11
C GLU A 11 6.65 -22.73 1.09
N TYR A 12 7.84 -22.94 0.52
CA TYR A 12 8.38 -22.11 -0.55
C TYR A 12 7.47 -22.12 -1.79
N ASN A 13 7.02 -23.31 -2.22
CA ASN A 13 6.10 -23.44 -3.34
C ASN A 13 4.74 -22.78 -3.08
N LYS A 14 4.22 -22.85 -1.85
CA LYS A 14 2.99 -22.15 -1.45
C LYS A 14 3.18 -20.63 -1.48
N ALA A 15 4.32 -20.12 -1.01
CA ALA A 15 4.68 -18.71 -1.06
C ALA A 15 4.82 -18.22 -2.52
N GLY A 16 5.51 -18.99 -3.37
CA GLY A 16 5.67 -18.70 -4.80
C GLY A 16 4.33 -18.59 -5.53
N LYS A 17 3.45 -19.58 -5.38
CA LYS A 17 2.09 -19.55 -5.97
C LYS A 17 1.27 -18.33 -5.51
N LEU A 18 1.43 -17.93 -4.25
CA LEU A 18 0.76 -16.73 -3.73
C LEU A 18 1.34 -15.46 -4.36
N ALA A 19 2.65 -15.38 -4.53
CA ALA A 19 3.31 -14.27 -5.21
C ALA A 19 2.84 -14.16 -6.67
N ASP A 20 2.80 -15.27 -7.42
CA ASP A 20 2.30 -15.30 -8.80
C ASP A 20 0.85 -14.80 -8.89
N LYS A 21 -0.01 -15.21 -7.93
CA LYS A 21 -1.38 -14.72 -7.84
C LYS A 21 -1.45 -13.21 -7.58
N ILE A 22 -0.57 -12.67 -6.72
CA ILE A 22 -0.53 -11.23 -6.47
C ILE A 22 -0.09 -10.49 -7.73
N ILE A 23 0.94 -10.98 -8.44
CA ILE A 23 1.40 -10.41 -9.71
C ILE A 23 0.26 -10.38 -10.73
N TYR A 24 -0.50 -11.47 -10.85
CA TYR A 24 -1.70 -11.50 -11.70
C TYR A 24 -2.73 -10.44 -11.28
N MET A 25 -3.02 -10.32 -9.98
CA MET A 25 -3.94 -9.30 -9.47
C MET A 25 -3.45 -7.86 -9.70
N ILE A 26 -2.13 -7.62 -9.65
CA ILE A 26 -1.53 -6.32 -10.00
C ILE A 26 -1.82 -6.01 -11.48
N SER A 27 -1.60 -6.98 -12.36
CA SER A 27 -1.89 -6.82 -13.80
C SER A 27 -3.37 -6.56 -14.05
N GLU A 28 -4.28 -7.29 -13.38
CA GLU A 28 -5.72 -7.03 -13.47
C GLU A 28 -6.09 -5.65 -12.95
N ARG A 29 -5.50 -5.20 -11.83
CA ARG A 29 -5.75 -3.87 -11.27
C ARG A 29 -5.39 -2.76 -12.26
N ASN A 30 -4.34 -2.94 -13.05
CA ASN A 30 -3.91 -1.96 -14.04
C ASN A 30 -4.91 -1.80 -15.20
N LEU A 31 -5.81 -2.77 -15.40
CA LEU A 31 -6.89 -2.68 -16.39
C LEU A 31 -8.14 -1.98 -15.83
N LEU A 32 -8.27 -1.90 -14.50
CA LEU A 32 -9.40 -1.25 -13.84
C LEU A 32 -9.17 0.27 -13.73
N PRO A 33 -10.25 1.06 -13.64
CA PRO A 33 -10.16 2.48 -13.31
C PRO A 33 -9.36 2.72 -12.02
N ALA A 34 -8.60 3.81 -11.98
CA ALA A 34 -7.74 4.12 -10.82
C ALA A 34 -8.53 4.34 -9.51
N THR A 35 -9.81 4.69 -9.62
CA THR A 35 -10.72 5.04 -8.53
C THR A 35 -12.04 4.31 -8.65
N GLY A 36 -12.63 3.92 -7.52
CA GLY A 36 -13.96 3.32 -7.44
C GLY A 36 -14.04 2.23 -6.36
N PRO A 37 -15.26 1.84 -5.94
CA PRO A 37 -15.44 0.81 -4.91
C PRO A 37 -14.79 -0.53 -5.27
N GLU A 38 -14.87 -0.93 -6.53
CA GLU A 38 -14.26 -2.17 -7.04
C GLU A 38 -12.72 -2.10 -7.02
N ALA A 39 -12.15 -0.98 -7.49
CA ALA A 39 -10.70 -0.76 -7.45
C ALA A 39 -10.14 -0.73 -6.02
N GLN A 40 -10.88 -0.15 -5.07
CA GLN A 40 -10.53 -0.12 -3.65
C GLN A 40 -10.65 -1.50 -3.00
N CYS A 41 -11.69 -2.26 -3.33
CA CYS A 41 -11.87 -3.64 -2.89
C CYS A 41 -10.70 -4.50 -3.37
N HIS A 42 -10.37 -4.42 -4.67
CA HIS A 42 -9.26 -5.18 -5.27
C HIS A 42 -7.92 -4.83 -4.61
N SER A 43 -7.64 -3.54 -4.43
CA SER A 43 -6.43 -3.07 -3.73
C SER A 43 -6.35 -3.56 -2.29
N SER A 44 -7.49 -3.66 -1.60
CA SER A 44 -7.55 -4.18 -0.22
C SER A 44 -7.31 -5.69 -0.16
N LEU A 45 -7.90 -6.44 -1.10
CA LEU A 45 -7.68 -7.87 -1.24
C LEU A 45 -6.20 -8.19 -1.57
N MET A 46 -5.58 -7.39 -2.42
CA MET A 46 -4.15 -7.49 -2.74
C MET A 46 -3.27 -7.23 -1.51
N ARG A 47 -3.54 -6.16 -0.76
CA ARG A 47 -2.82 -5.87 0.50
C ARG A 47 -2.91 -7.03 1.48
N MET A 48 -4.11 -7.58 1.69
CA MET A 48 -4.32 -8.76 2.53
C MET A 48 -3.47 -9.96 2.07
N LYS A 49 -3.41 -10.22 0.75
CA LYS A 49 -2.57 -11.30 0.20
C LYS A 49 -1.08 -11.06 0.40
N ILE A 50 -0.61 -9.82 0.26
CA ILE A 50 0.79 -9.46 0.54
C ILE A 50 1.10 -9.71 2.02
N THR A 51 0.19 -9.35 2.94
CA THR A 51 0.35 -9.66 4.37
C THR A 51 0.46 -11.17 4.61
N ILE A 52 -0.38 -11.99 3.98
CA ILE A 52 -0.31 -13.46 4.07
C ILE A 52 1.02 -13.98 3.50
N LEU A 53 1.51 -13.41 2.40
CA LEU A 53 2.82 -13.75 1.84
C LEU A 53 3.94 -13.43 2.85
N GLY A 54 3.89 -12.27 3.50
CA GLY A 54 4.81 -11.90 4.59
C GLY A 54 4.87 -12.97 5.68
N PHE A 55 3.72 -13.40 6.21
CA PHE A 55 3.67 -14.47 7.20
C PHE A 55 4.26 -15.80 6.71
N ARG A 56 4.13 -16.13 5.42
CA ARG A 56 4.75 -17.34 4.85
C ARG A 56 6.27 -17.20 4.75
N LEU A 57 6.78 -16.01 4.43
CA LEU A 57 8.22 -15.74 4.41
C LEU A 57 8.82 -15.81 5.82
N ASP A 58 8.11 -15.30 6.82
CA ASP A 58 8.50 -15.43 8.23
C ASP A 58 8.51 -16.91 8.67
N SER A 59 7.53 -17.70 8.20
CA SER A 59 7.49 -19.14 8.43
C SER A 59 8.71 -19.85 7.83
N LEU A 60 9.07 -19.53 6.58
CA LEU A 60 10.29 -20.07 5.92
C LEU A 60 11.56 -19.72 6.70
N GLN A 61 11.68 -18.46 7.13
CA GLN A 61 12.81 -18.01 7.95
C GLN A 61 12.84 -18.74 9.32
N CYS A 62 11.68 -18.98 9.92
CA CYS A 62 11.57 -19.76 11.15
C CYS A 62 12.00 -21.21 10.92
N ILE A 63 11.62 -21.83 9.81
CA ILE A 63 12.05 -23.19 9.43
C ILE A 63 13.57 -23.21 9.36
N ASP A 64 14.19 -22.31 8.59
CA ASP A 64 15.65 -22.21 8.44
C ASP A 64 16.38 -22.00 9.78
N SER A 65 15.82 -21.18 10.67
CA SER A 65 16.41 -20.94 12.00
C SER A 65 16.34 -22.15 12.94
N LYS A 66 15.39 -23.06 12.72
CA LYS A 66 15.15 -24.25 13.54
C LYS A 66 15.86 -25.48 13.02
N LEU A 67 16.64 -25.36 11.93
CA LEU A 67 17.38 -26.47 11.36
C LEU A 67 18.32 -27.05 12.43
N PRO A 68 18.06 -28.27 12.94
CA PRO A 68 18.92 -28.84 13.96
C PRO A 68 20.27 -29.12 13.30
N GLY A 69 21.40 -28.77 13.92
CA GLY A 69 22.76 -28.98 13.39
C GLY A 69 23.14 -30.44 13.03
N LYS A 70 22.18 -31.37 13.11
CA LYS A 70 22.26 -32.78 12.69
C LYS A 70 21.51 -33.08 11.37
N GLN A 71 20.68 -32.17 10.85
CA GLN A 71 19.99 -32.36 9.58
C GLN A 71 20.95 -31.95 8.47
N ARG A 72 21.46 -32.95 7.74
CA ARG A 72 22.49 -32.83 6.70
C ARG A 72 21.99 -32.05 5.47
N LEU A 73 21.73 -30.76 5.59
CA LEU A 73 21.77 -29.88 4.43
C LEU A 73 23.22 -29.46 4.22
N THR A 74 23.71 -29.61 3.00
CA THR A 74 25.01 -29.08 2.60
C THR A 74 24.99 -27.55 2.67
N GLU A 75 26.16 -26.95 2.88
CA GLU A 75 26.30 -25.49 2.88
C GLU A 75 25.74 -24.84 1.60
N LYS A 76 25.90 -25.52 0.46
CA LYS A 76 25.33 -25.10 -0.82
C LYS A 76 23.80 -25.03 -0.79
N GLU A 77 23.13 -26.03 -0.20
CA GLU A 77 21.66 -26.04 -0.09
C GLU A 77 21.17 -24.94 0.85
N MET A 78 21.85 -24.73 1.98
CA MET A 78 21.52 -23.63 2.90
C MET A 78 21.67 -22.26 2.23
N ASN A 79 22.74 -22.06 1.45
CA ASN A 79 22.94 -20.82 0.71
C ASN A 79 21.91 -20.66 -0.41
N LEU A 80 21.53 -21.73 -1.09
CA LEU A 80 20.47 -21.70 -2.10
C LEU A 80 19.11 -21.29 -1.49
N GLN A 81 18.75 -21.86 -0.34
CA GLN A 81 17.52 -21.52 0.39
C GLN A 81 17.49 -20.05 0.79
N LYS A 82 18.61 -19.52 1.30
CA LYS A 82 18.75 -18.08 1.59
C LYS A 82 18.52 -17.23 0.34
N VAL A 83 19.17 -17.53 -0.77
CA VAL A 83 19.01 -16.78 -2.03
C VAL A 83 17.56 -16.80 -2.52
N MET A 84 16.93 -17.98 -2.50
CA MET A 84 15.53 -18.13 -2.89
C MET A 84 14.58 -17.33 -1.99
N LEU A 85 14.81 -17.33 -0.67
CA LEU A 85 14.02 -16.57 0.29
C LEU A 85 14.18 -15.06 0.08
N GLU A 86 15.41 -14.58 -0.09
CA GLU A 86 15.69 -13.16 -0.35
C GLU A 86 15.06 -12.68 -1.67
N ASN A 87 15.06 -13.52 -2.71
CA ASN A 87 14.36 -13.21 -3.95
C ASN A 87 12.85 -13.02 -3.74
N LEU A 88 12.20 -13.88 -2.96
CA LEU A 88 10.77 -13.72 -2.65
C LEU A 88 10.49 -12.50 -1.76
N LYS A 89 11.36 -12.19 -0.80
CA LYS A 89 11.26 -10.98 0.03
C LYS A 89 11.37 -9.70 -0.81
N SER A 90 12.33 -9.67 -1.72
CA SER A 90 12.50 -8.56 -2.67
C SER A 90 11.23 -8.34 -3.50
N LYS A 91 10.70 -9.41 -4.10
CA LYS A 91 9.41 -9.36 -4.83
C LYS A 91 8.25 -8.87 -3.94
N ALA A 92 8.15 -9.35 -2.70
CA ALA A 92 7.10 -8.91 -1.79
C ALA A 92 7.19 -7.41 -1.47
N THR A 93 8.40 -6.89 -1.33
CA THR A 93 8.68 -5.47 -1.09
C THR A 93 8.33 -4.62 -2.31
N GLU A 94 8.66 -5.10 -3.51
CA GLU A 94 8.27 -4.46 -4.77
C GLU A 94 6.74 -4.39 -4.90
N MET A 95 6.04 -5.51 -4.72
CA MET A 95 4.57 -5.58 -4.77
C MET A 95 3.91 -4.63 -3.76
N ALA A 96 4.45 -4.52 -2.54
CA ALA A 96 3.97 -3.57 -1.54
C ALA A 96 4.19 -2.12 -1.98
N SER A 97 5.34 -1.83 -2.60
CA SER A 97 5.68 -0.49 -3.09
C SER A 97 4.76 -0.03 -4.23
N THR A 98 4.42 -0.94 -5.16
CA THR A 98 3.46 -0.67 -6.24
C THR A 98 2.10 -0.22 -5.70
N LEU A 99 1.63 -0.83 -4.61
CA LEU A 99 0.35 -0.48 -3.97
C LEU A 99 0.40 0.81 -3.14
N ASN A 100 1.54 1.17 -2.58
CA ASN A 100 1.68 2.44 -1.85
C ASN A 100 1.70 3.64 -2.80
N MET A 101 2.34 3.52 -3.96
CA MET A 101 2.35 4.58 -4.98
C MET A 101 0.96 4.85 -5.57
N SER A 102 0.15 3.81 -5.80
CA SER A 102 -1.23 3.99 -6.28
C SER A 102 -2.14 4.67 -5.26
N ASN A 103 -1.80 4.58 -3.97
CA ASN A 103 -2.51 5.26 -2.88
C ASN A 103 -2.12 6.74 -2.76
N PHE A 104 -0.86 7.10 -3.01
CA PHE A 104 -0.38 8.49 -2.94
C PHE A 104 -0.99 9.33 -4.08
N ALA A 105 -1.02 8.80 -5.30
CA ALA A 105 -1.65 9.46 -6.45
C ALA A 105 -3.14 9.81 -6.23
N ASN A 106 -3.85 9.07 -5.38
CA ASN A 106 -5.25 9.37 -5.04
C ASN A 106 -5.41 10.38 -3.89
N ARG A 107 -4.38 10.60 -3.06
CA ARG A 107 -4.44 11.61 -1.99
C ARG A 107 -4.21 13.03 -2.52
N ASP A 108 -3.33 13.18 -3.52
CA ASP A 108 -3.07 14.49 -4.14
C ASP A 108 -4.33 15.10 -4.76
N ASN A 109 -5.29 14.27 -5.19
CA ASN A 109 -6.60 14.73 -5.69
C ASN A 109 -7.61 15.06 -4.56
N LEU A 110 -7.37 14.58 -3.35
CA LEU A 110 -8.29 14.70 -2.21
C LEU A 110 -7.93 15.91 -1.34
N LEU A 111 -6.65 16.27 -1.32
CA LEU A 111 -6.15 17.56 -0.86
C LEU A 111 -6.18 18.53 -2.04
N GLY A 112 -7.38 18.91 -2.49
CA GLY A 112 -7.54 19.91 -3.54
C GLY A 112 -6.56 21.07 -3.29
N LEU A 113 -5.72 21.35 -4.30
CA LEU A 113 -4.61 22.33 -4.31
C LEU A 113 -4.44 23.02 -2.97
N GLU A 114 -3.50 22.56 -2.12
CA GLU A 114 -3.20 23.13 -0.80
C GLU A 114 -3.23 24.65 -0.84
N THR A 115 -4.40 25.21 -0.56
CA THR A 115 -4.62 26.63 -0.48
C THR A 115 -5.49 26.83 0.73
N LYS A 116 -4.81 27.21 1.81
CA LYS A 116 -5.37 28.00 2.91
C LYS A 116 -6.08 27.28 4.06
N THR A 117 -5.73 26.05 4.44
CA THR A 117 -6.12 25.58 5.80
C THR A 117 -5.38 26.36 6.90
N THR A 118 -4.22 26.94 6.60
CA THR A 118 -3.44 27.78 7.53
C THR A 118 -4.05 29.16 7.80
N ASP A 119 -5.10 29.58 7.09
CA ASP A 119 -5.59 30.97 7.11
C ASP A 119 -6.97 31.16 7.77
N ALA A 120 -7.71 30.09 8.05
CA ALA A 120 -9.05 30.22 8.65
C ALA A 120 -8.99 30.54 10.16
N THR A 121 -8.07 29.91 10.88
CA THR A 121 -7.91 30.11 12.34
C THR A 121 -7.30 31.47 12.67
N SER A 122 -6.36 31.96 11.83
CA SER A 122 -5.79 33.30 11.97
C SER A 122 -6.83 34.39 11.73
N ARG A 123 -7.65 34.26 10.68
CA ARG A 123 -8.66 35.28 10.27
C ARG A 123 -9.82 35.44 11.25
N THR A 124 -10.07 34.46 12.11
CA THR A 124 -11.15 34.51 13.11
C THR A 124 -10.68 34.97 14.49
N THR A 125 -9.37 35.10 14.71
CA THR A 125 -8.81 35.49 16.01
C THR A 125 -9.18 36.94 16.34
N GLY A 126 -9.89 37.15 17.46
CA GLY A 126 -10.24 38.49 17.95
C GLY A 126 -11.50 39.11 17.34
N LEU A 127 -12.24 38.37 16.50
CA LEU A 127 -13.55 38.82 16.00
C LEU A 127 -14.65 38.55 17.03
N ASP A 128 -15.56 39.51 17.17
CA ASP A 128 -16.83 39.30 17.88
C ASP A 128 -17.84 38.57 16.97
N ASN A 129 -19.03 38.26 17.49
CA ASN A 129 -20.05 37.53 16.73
C ASN A 129 -20.46 38.24 15.43
N TYR A 130 -20.44 39.58 15.42
CA TYR A 130 -20.76 40.35 14.22
C TYR A 130 -19.62 40.26 13.20
N GLY A 131 -18.37 40.35 13.65
CA GLY A 131 -17.17 40.18 12.84
C GLY A 131 -17.06 38.80 12.20
N VAL A 132 -17.40 37.73 12.93
CA VAL A 132 -17.44 36.35 12.40
C VAL A 132 -18.46 36.24 11.25
N VAL A 133 -19.64 36.79 11.44
CA VAL A 133 -20.70 36.79 10.41
C VAL A 133 -20.33 37.68 9.20
N GLY A 134 -19.59 38.76 9.44
CA GLY A 134 -19.02 39.59 8.38
C GLY A 134 -17.99 38.83 7.54
N LEU A 135 -17.08 38.12 8.22
CA LEU A 135 -16.07 37.28 7.57
C LEU A 135 -16.72 36.15 6.74
N GLN A 136 -17.78 35.53 7.24
CA GLN A 136 -18.52 34.50 6.52
C GLN A 136 -19.08 35.05 5.19
N ARG A 137 -19.70 36.23 5.20
CA ARG A 137 -20.21 36.87 3.96
C ARG A 137 -19.09 37.21 2.98
N GLN A 138 -17.95 37.65 3.48
CA GLN A 138 -16.79 37.92 2.63
C GLN A 138 -16.28 36.64 1.96
N ILE A 139 -16.16 35.54 2.70
CA ILE A 139 -15.74 34.25 2.14
C ILE A 139 -16.72 33.75 1.08
N MET A 140 -18.03 33.86 1.33
CA MET A 140 -19.05 33.48 0.34
C MET A 140 -18.89 34.28 -0.96
N LYS A 141 -18.65 35.60 -0.85
CA LYS A 141 -18.43 36.45 -2.03
C LYS A 141 -17.14 36.09 -2.79
N GLU A 142 -16.04 35.86 -2.08
CA GLU A 142 -14.77 35.44 -2.68
C GLU A 142 -14.91 34.09 -3.43
N GLN A 143 -15.75 33.19 -2.91
CA GLN A 143 -16.05 31.91 -3.55
C GLN A 143 -16.93 32.07 -4.79
N ASP A 144 -18.00 32.87 -4.71
CA ASP A 144 -18.89 33.13 -5.84
C ASP A 144 -18.13 33.78 -7.01
N GLU A 145 -17.27 34.76 -6.73
CA GLU A 145 -16.39 35.39 -7.75
C GLU A 145 -15.35 34.41 -8.33
N GLY A 146 -14.95 33.40 -7.56
CA GLY A 146 -14.07 32.33 -8.03
C GLY A 146 -14.79 31.35 -8.97
N LEU A 147 -16.05 31.05 -8.69
CA LEU A 147 -16.89 30.18 -9.52
C LEU A 147 -17.22 30.83 -10.87
N GLU A 148 -17.54 32.12 -10.88
CA GLU A 148 -17.83 32.88 -12.11
C GLU A 148 -16.64 32.82 -13.10
N LYS A 149 -15.41 32.92 -12.60
CA LYS A 149 -14.19 32.80 -13.43
C LYS A 149 -13.94 31.40 -13.99
N LEU A 150 -14.50 30.37 -13.36
CA LEU A 150 -14.41 29.00 -13.85
C LEU A 150 -15.47 28.71 -14.93
N GLU A 151 -16.61 29.40 -14.91
CA GLU A 151 -17.63 29.32 -15.97
C GLU A 151 -17.19 30.03 -17.26
N GLU A 152 -16.26 30.99 -17.16
CA GLU A 152 -15.69 31.74 -18.30
C GLU A 152 -14.50 31.05 -18.99
N SER A 153 -14.03 29.88 -18.50
CA SER A 153 -12.92 29.09 -19.08
C SER A 153 -13.39 27.90 -19.89
#